data_AF-A0AAV9ISZ2-F1
#
_entry.id   AF-A0AAV9ISZ2-F1
#
_cell.length_a   1.000
_cell.length_b   1.000
_cell.length_c   1.000
_cell.angle_alpha   90.00
_cell.angle_beta   90.00
_cell.angle_gamma   90.00
#
_symmetry.space_group_name_H-M   'P 1'
#
loop_
_entity.id
_entity.type
_entity.pdbx_description
1 polymer ?
#
loop_
_entity_poly.entity_id
_entity_poly.type
_entity_poly.pdbx_seq_one_letter_code
_entity_poly.pdbx_strand_id
1 'polypeptide(L)'
;MEDSLRHLWSQKLAECSSASDFKNHLLPLARIKKIIKSDEDVRMISAEAPVLFAKACELFIHELTLRAWAQTVESRRRTLQRSDVSAAIQKTDVFDFLIDIITEEELLPHQHARPTPLAFTRNGNLAE
;
A
#
# COMPACT_ATOMS: atom_id res chain seq x y z
N MET A 1 -1.79 -4.70 16.98
CA MET A 1 -2.17 -4.07 15.69
C MET A 1 -3.20 -2.97 15.93
N GLU A 2 -4.37 -3.29 16.49
CA GLU A 2 -5.39 -2.28 16.79
C GLU A 2 -4.88 -1.15 17.70
N ASP A 3 -4.13 -1.47 18.76
CA ASP A 3 -3.54 -0.44 19.64
C ASP A 3 -2.57 0.49 18.90
N SER A 4 -1.77 -0.06 17.98
CA SER A 4 -0.84 0.73 17.16
C SER A 4 -1.58 1.66 16.21
N LEU A 5 -2.69 1.21 15.62
CA LEU A 5 -3.55 2.03 14.78
C LEU A 5 -4.28 3.12 15.59
N ARG A 6 -4.80 2.79 16.76
CA ARG A 6 -5.40 3.76 17.69
C ARG A 6 -4.39 4.83 18.09
N HIS A 7 -3.17 4.43 18.39
CA HIS A 7 -2.09 5.36 18.72
C HIS A 7 -1.74 6.26 17.53
N LEU A 8 -1.57 5.68 16.33
CA LEU A 8 -1.35 6.45 15.09
C LEU A 8 -2.43 7.51 14.90
N TRP A 9 -3.70 7.11 14.93
CA TRP A 9 -4.82 8.01 14.69
C TRP A 9 -4.96 9.07 15.78
N SER A 10 -4.75 8.71 17.04
CA SER A 10 -4.73 9.68 18.15
C SER A 10 -3.63 10.73 17.96
N GLN A 11 -2.42 10.31 17.59
CA GLN A 11 -1.30 11.22 17.37
C GLN A 11 -1.55 12.11 16.15
N LYS A 12 -2.02 11.53 15.04
CA LYS A 12 -2.26 12.25 13.78
C LYS A 12 -3.41 13.23 13.89
N LEU A 13 -4.45 12.94 14.66
CA LEU A 13 -5.56 13.86 14.88
C LEU A 13 -5.14 15.06 15.74
N ALA A 14 -4.27 14.83 16.74
CA ALA A 14 -3.67 15.91 17.54
C ALA A 14 -2.72 16.79 16.70
N GLU A 15 -1.93 16.19 15.82
CA GLU A 15 -1.07 16.89 14.85
C GLU A 15 -1.92 17.79 13.93
N CYS A 16 -3.02 17.27 13.37
CA CYS A 16 -3.89 18.04 12.49
C CYS A 16 -4.61 19.18 13.23
N SER A 17 -4.90 19.02 14.52
CA SER A 17 -5.55 20.06 15.34
C SER A 17 -4.59 21.18 15.75
N SER A 18 -3.28 20.91 15.76
CA SER A 18 -2.24 21.88 16.11
C SER A 18 -1.55 22.52 14.90
N ALA A 19 -1.77 21.97 13.70
CA ALA A 19 -1.17 22.46 12.47
C ALA A 19 -1.77 23.81 12.05
N SER A 20 -0.93 24.86 12.04
CA SER A 20 -1.29 26.21 11.59
C SER A 20 -0.81 26.53 10.16
N ASP A 21 0.12 25.74 9.60
CA ASP A 21 0.73 25.98 8.29
C ASP A 21 0.52 24.81 7.32
N PHE A 22 -0.29 25.05 6.28
CA PHE A 22 -0.60 24.10 5.20
C PHE A 22 0.41 24.14 4.04
N LYS A 23 1.66 24.56 4.31
CA LYS A 23 2.65 24.77 3.23
C LYS A 23 3.60 23.58 3.05
N ASN A 24 3.77 22.77 4.09
CA ASN A 24 4.72 21.67 4.10
C ASN A 24 3.97 20.34 3.91
N HIS A 25 3.93 19.86 2.66
CA HIS A 25 3.35 18.57 2.31
C HIS A 25 4.44 17.60 1.87
N LEU A 26 4.34 16.34 2.31
CA LEU A 26 5.23 15.26 1.86
C LEU A 26 4.99 14.90 0.39
N LEU A 27 3.77 15.16 -0.11
CA LEU A 27 3.34 14.83 -1.46
C LEU A 27 3.16 16.11 -2.30
N PRO A 28 3.66 16.13 -3.55
CA PRO A 28 3.58 17.32 -4.40
C PRO A 28 2.14 17.57 -4.88
N LEU A 29 1.57 18.72 -4.51
CA LEU A 29 0.19 19.10 -4.86
C LEU A 29 -0.09 19.08 -6.37
N ALA A 30 0.90 19.44 -7.19
CA ALA A 30 0.76 19.41 -8.64
C ALA A 30 0.54 17.99 -9.20
N ARG A 31 1.14 16.96 -8.58
CA ARG A 31 0.93 15.56 -8.98
C ARG A 31 -0.44 15.06 -8.52
N ILE A 32 -0.83 15.40 -7.30
CA ILE A 32 -2.17 15.10 -6.77
C ILE A 32 -3.24 15.69 -7.69
N LYS A 33 -3.13 16.98 -8.03
CA LYS A 33 -4.04 17.65 -8.96
C LYS A 33 -4.09 16.96 -10.34
N LYS A 34 -2.95 16.49 -10.86
CA LYS A 34 -2.91 15.74 -12.13
C LYS A 34 -3.62 14.40 -12.05
N ILE A 35 -3.52 13.68 -10.93
CA ILE A 35 -4.25 12.42 -10.70
C ILE A 35 -5.74 12.68 -10.60
N ILE A 36 -6.18 13.69 -9.85
CA ILE A 36 -7.61 14.04 -9.78
C ILE A 36 -8.15 14.42 -11.18
N LYS A 37 -7.33 15.04 -12.03
CA LYS A 37 -7.66 15.42 -13.42
C LYS A 37 -7.52 14.30 -14.45
N SER A 38 -7.08 13.10 -14.08
CA SER A 38 -7.06 11.99 -15.04
C SER A 38 -8.46 11.46 -15.33
N ASP A 39 -9.42 11.76 -14.44
CA ASP A 39 -10.84 11.58 -14.69
C ASP A 39 -11.34 12.71 -15.61
N GLU A 40 -11.84 12.33 -16.79
CA GLU A 40 -12.29 13.26 -17.84
C GLU A 40 -13.50 14.11 -17.41
N ASP A 41 -14.30 13.62 -16.45
CA ASP A 41 -15.48 14.32 -15.96
C ASP A 41 -15.13 15.45 -14.97
N VAL A 42 -13.89 15.49 -14.47
CA VAL A 42 -13.44 16.50 -13.51
C VAL A 42 -13.00 17.79 -14.20
N ARG A 43 -13.90 18.78 -14.23
CA ARG A 43 -13.65 20.09 -14.89
C ARG A 43 -12.90 21.12 -14.04
N MET A 44 -13.21 21.28 -12.77
CA MET A 44 -12.52 22.23 -11.88
C MET A 44 -12.22 21.56 -10.55
N ILE A 45 -11.16 22.01 -9.87
CA ILE A 45 -10.74 21.49 -8.57
C ILE A 45 -10.44 22.68 -7.68
N SER A 46 -11.08 22.74 -6.50
CA SER A 46 -10.79 23.74 -5.47
C SER A 46 -9.31 23.65 -5.05
N ALA A 47 -8.70 24.78 -4.70
CA ALA A 47 -7.32 24.80 -4.19
C ALA A 47 -7.15 23.98 -2.89
N GLU A 48 -8.23 23.80 -2.11
CA GLU A 48 -8.24 23.05 -0.85
C GLU A 48 -8.20 21.53 -1.08
N ALA A 49 -8.75 21.03 -2.19
CA ALA A 49 -8.85 19.59 -2.42
C ALA A 49 -7.47 18.90 -2.52
N PRO A 50 -6.49 19.39 -3.31
CA PRO A 50 -5.14 18.81 -3.31
C PRO A 50 -4.44 18.84 -1.94
N VAL A 51 -4.70 19.87 -1.13
CA VAL A 51 -4.14 20.01 0.23
C VAL A 51 -4.70 18.92 1.14
N LEU A 52 -6.01 18.70 1.12
CA LEU A 52 -6.65 17.63 1.87
C LEU A 52 -6.19 16.25 1.41
N PHE A 53 -6.11 16.02 0.09
CA PHE A 53 -5.60 14.76 -0.46
C PHE A 53 -4.14 14.51 -0.07
N ALA A 54 -3.29 15.55 0.00
CA ALA A 54 -1.91 15.37 0.44
C ALA A 54 -1.84 14.76 1.85
N LYS A 55 -2.65 15.26 2.78
CA LYS A 55 -2.71 14.71 4.14
C LYS A 55 -3.43 13.37 4.19
N ALA A 56 -4.55 13.22 3.49
CA ALA A 56 -5.28 11.95 3.44
C ALA A 56 -4.42 10.82 2.87
N CYS A 57 -3.67 11.05 1.79
CA CYS A 57 -2.75 10.09 1.22
C CYS A 57 -1.58 9.75 2.15
N GLU A 58 -1.04 10.73 2.90
CA GLU A 58 -0.04 10.45 3.95
C GLU A 58 -0.60 9.46 4.99
N LEU A 59 -1.79 9.73 5.51
CA LEU A 59 -2.44 8.88 6.52
C LEU A 59 -2.78 7.50 5.96
N PHE A 60 -3.32 7.45 4.74
CA PHE A 60 -3.64 6.22 4.04
C PHE A 60 -2.40 5.33 3.84
N ILE A 61 -1.28 5.90 3.38
CA ILE A 61 -0.02 5.16 3.20
C ILE A 61 0.47 4.63 4.55
N HIS A 62 0.45 5.43 5.61
CA HIS A 62 0.85 5.00 6.95
C HIS A 62 0.00 3.84 7.47
N GLU A 63 -1.32 3.96 7.39
CA GLU A 63 -2.23 2.93 7.88
C GLU A 63 -2.10 1.63 7.08
N LEU A 64 -2.10 1.71 5.74
CA LEU A 64 -1.93 0.54 4.89
C LEU A 64 -0.58 -0.15 5.16
N THR A 65 0.50 0.64 5.32
CA THR A 65 1.83 0.11 5.64
C THR A 65 1.85 -0.60 6.99
N LEU A 66 1.20 -0.06 8.03
CA LEU A 66 1.13 -0.71 9.35
C LEU A 66 0.32 -2.01 9.31
N ARG A 67 -0.80 -2.03 8.59
CA ARG A 67 -1.63 -3.24 8.41
C ARG A 67 -0.86 -4.32 7.62
N ALA A 68 -0.16 -3.93 6.56
CA ALA A 68 0.69 -4.85 5.79
C ALA A 68 1.90 -5.33 6.62
N TRP A 69 2.51 -4.46 7.41
CA TRP A 69 3.62 -4.85 8.30
C TRP A 69 3.18 -5.89 9.34
N ALA A 70 1.94 -5.82 9.83
CA ALA A 70 1.41 -6.87 10.71
C ALA A 70 1.42 -8.25 10.03
N GLN A 71 1.11 -8.33 8.73
CA GLN A 71 1.19 -9.58 7.94
C GLN A 71 2.64 -10.06 7.78
N THR A 72 3.58 -9.12 7.62
CA THR A 72 5.02 -9.42 7.54
C THR A 72 5.52 -10.07 8.82
N VAL A 73 5.15 -9.49 9.97
CA VAL A 73 5.53 -9.95 11.30
C VAL A 73 4.84 -11.28 11.65
N GLU A 74 3.56 -11.45 11.31
CA GLU A 74 2.82 -12.71 11.45
C GLU A 74 3.51 -13.86 10.67
N SER A 75 4.05 -13.54 9.50
CA SER A 75 4.87 -14.45 8.68
C SER A 75 6.31 -14.62 9.17
N ARG A 76 6.69 -14.05 10.32
CA ARG A 76 8.07 -14.03 10.88
C ARG A 76 9.12 -13.45 9.95
N ARG A 77 8.72 -12.56 9.04
CA ARG A 77 9.63 -11.85 8.12
C ARG A 77 10.00 -10.47 8.66
N ARG A 78 11.05 -9.89 8.10
CA ARG A 78 11.51 -8.51 8.37
C ARG A 78 11.55 -7.64 7.11
N THR A 79 11.06 -8.18 6.00
CA THR A 79 10.99 -7.52 4.70
C THR A 79 9.53 -7.55 4.25
N LEU A 80 8.94 -6.36 4.10
CA LEU A 80 7.59 -6.17 3.61
C LEU A 80 7.51 -6.61 2.15
N GLN A 81 6.49 -7.39 1.80
CA GLN A 81 6.27 -7.93 0.46
C GLN A 81 4.90 -7.50 -0.10
N ARG A 82 4.71 -7.64 -1.41
CA ARG A 82 3.43 -7.33 -2.08
C ARG A 82 2.28 -8.21 -1.57
N SER A 83 2.56 -9.47 -1.24
CA SER A 83 1.59 -10.39 -0.63
C SER A 83 1.09 -9.93 0.74
N ASP A 84 1.91 -9.20 1.51
CA ASP A 84 1.49 -8.62 2.79
C ASP A 84 0.47 -7.49 2.63
N VAL A 85 0.70 -6.65 1.62
CA VAL A 85 -0.22 -5.55 1.26
C VAL A 85 -1.55 -6.13 0.79
N SER A 86 -1.49 -7.17 -0.05
CA SER A 86 -2.66 -7.88 -0.54
C SER A 86 -3.48 -8.52 0.58
N ALA A 87 -2.81 -9.23 1.49
CA ALA A 87 -3.47 -9.81 2.66
C ALA A 87 -4.06 -8.73 3.60
N ALA A 88 -3.40 -7.58 3.75
CA ALA A 88 -3.92 -6.48 4.55
C ALA A 88 -5.18 -5.84 3.95
N ILE A 89 -5.22 -5.71 2.62
CA ILE A 89 -6.38 -5.19 1.89
C ILE A 89 -7.57 -6.15 2.01
N GLN A 90 -7.37 -7.45 1.77
CA GLN A 90 -8.43 -8.46 1.94
C GLN A 90 -9.00 -8.55 3.37
N LYS A 91 -8.21 -8.19 4.39
CA LYS A 91 -8.63 -8.20 5.81
C LYS A 91 -9.27 -6.89 6.26
N THR A 92 -9.42 -5.89 5.38
CA THR A 92 -9.85 -4.54 5.73
C THR A 92 -10.91 -4.03 4.75
N ASP A 93 -12.20 -4.13 5.13
CA ASP A 93 -13.34 -3.79 4.26
C ASP A 93 -13.27 -2.38 3.63
N VAL A 94 -12.75 -1.39 4.36
CA VAL A 94 -12.60 -0.01 3.84
C VAL A 94 -11.59 0.08 2.68
N PHE A 95 -10.79 -0.95 2.44
CA PHE A 95 -9.83 -1.05 1.35
C PHE A 95 -10.34 -1.84 0.14
N ASP A 96 -11.62 -2.24 0.11
CA ASP A 96 -12.21 -2.99 -1.02
C ASP A 96 -12.08 -2.27 -2.37
N PHE A 97 -11.97 -0.93 -2.38
CA PHE A 97 -11.71 -0.15 -3.59
C PHE A 97 -10.36 -0.48 -4.28
N LEU A 98 -9.50 -1.26 -3.64
CA LEU A 98 -8.19 -1.68 -4.15
C LEU A 98 -8.18 -3.10 -4.69
N ILE A 99 -9.26 -3.88 -4.55
CA ILE A 99 -9.29 -5.30 -4.94
C ILE A 99 -8.92 -5.46 -6.41
N ASP A 100 -9.49 -4.63 -7.29
CA ASP A 100 -9.24 -4.69 -8.74
C ASP A 100 -7.85 -4.17 -9.16
N ILE A 101 -7.14 -3.50 -8.24
CA ILE A 101 -5.79 -2.97 -8.49
C ILE A 101 -4.72 -4.02 -8.19
N ILE A 102 -5.02 -4.99 -7.33
CA ILE A 102 -4.10 -6.06 -6.92
C ILE A 102 -4.27 -7.23 -7.88
N THR A 103 -3.16 -7.79 -8.37
CA THR A 103 -3.23 -8.93 -9.29
C THR A 103 -3.48 -10.25 -8.55
N GLU A 104 -4.07 -11.26 -9.22
CA GLU A 104 -4.28 -12.58 -8.62
C GLU A 104 -3.00 -13.24 -8.09
N GLU A 105 -1.85 -12.97 -8.73
CA GLU A 105 -0.54 -13.47 -8.29
C GLU A 105 -0.13 -12.91 -6.92
N GLU A 106 -0.63 -11.72 -6.54
CA GLU A 106 -0.38 -11.09 -5.25
C GLU A 106 -1.37 -11.55 -4.16
N LEU A 107 -2.54 -12.05 -4.57
CA LEU A 107 -3.57 -12.61 -3.67
C LEU A 107 -3.25 -14.05 -3.24
N LEU A 108 -2.49 -14.79 -4.04
CA LEU A 108 -2.09 -16.16 -3.74
C LEU A 108 -0.82 -16.17 -2.88
N PRO A 109 -0.84 -16.68 -1.64
CA PRO A 109 0.40 -16.95 -0.92
C PRO A 109 1.25 -17.90 -1.75
N HIS A 110 2.53 -17.58 -1.97
CA HIS A 110 3.47 -18.35 -2.79
C HIS A 110 3.52 -19.84 -2.37
N GLN A 111 2.58 -20.66 -2.85
CA GLN A 111 2.62 -22.12 -2.83
C GLN A 111 3.31 -22.68 -4.08
N HIS A 112 3.93 -21.81 -4.89
CA HIS A 112 4.65 -22.21 -6.08
C HIS A 112 6.09 -21.73 -6.07
N ALA A 113 6.83 -22.13 -5.03
CA ALA A 113 8.13 -22.70 -5.33
C ALA A 113 7.87 -24.12 -5.86
N ARG A 114 7.42 -24.25 -7.12
CA ARG A 114 7.67 -25.53 -7.80
C ARG A 114 9.19 -25.59 -7.94
N PRO A 115 9.88 -26.57 -7.36
CA PRO A 115 11.23 -26.83 -7.83
C PRO A 115 11.07 -27.12 -9.31
N THR A 116 11.68 -26.30 -10.17
CA THR A 116 11.87 -26.67 -11.56
C THR A 116 12.44 -28.08 -11.52
N PRO A 117 11.80 -29.09 -12.13
CA PRO A 117 12.45 -30.38 -12.24
C PRO A 117 13.75 -30.11 -12.98
N LEU A 118 14.90 -30.29 -12.31
CA LEU A 118 16.16 -30.45 -13.00
C LEU A 118 15.89 -31.56 -14.00
N ALA A 119 15.83 -31.19 -15.29
CA ALA A 119 15.62 -32.16 -16.34
C ALA A 119 16.79 -33.13 -16.26
N PHE A 120 16.55 -34.29 -15.64
CA PHE A 120 17.52 -35.37 -15.62
C PHE A 120 17.52 -35.95 -17.03
N THR A 121 18.34 -35.38 -17.91
CA THR A 121 18.65 -36.05 -19.17
C THR A 121 19.39 -37.32 -18.82
N ARG A 122 18.84 -38.44 -19.29
CA ARG A 122 19.30 -39.82 -19.08
C ARG A 122 20.76 -40.10 -19.46
N ASN A 123 21.51 -39.11 -19.98
CA ASN A 123 22.93 -39.22 -20.25
C ASN A 123 23.64 -38.05 -19.57
N GLY A 124 24.34 -38.31 -18.46
CA GLY A 124 25.00 -37.32 -17.64
C GLY A 124 26.23 -36.72 -18.30
N ASN A 125 26.06 -35.60 -19.01
CA ASN A 125 27.15 -34.67 -19.31
C ASN A 125 26.72 -33.24 -18.98
N LEU A 126 27.65 -32.51 -18.35
CA LEU A 126 27.54 -31.10 -17.98
C LEU A 126 27.41 -30.25 -19.26
N ALA A 127 26.40 -29.38 -19.32
CA ALA A 127 26.32 -28.34 -20.35
C ALA A 127 27.12 -27.12 -19.87
N GLU A 128 28.04 -26.65 -20.74
CA GLU A 128 28.74 -25.36 -20.63
C GLU A 128 27.79 -24.16 -20.69
#